data_AF-A0A353CCI6-F1
#
_entry.id   AF-A0A353CCI6-F1
#
_cell.length_a   1.000
_cell.length_b   1.000
_cell.length_c   1.000
_cell.angle_alpha   90.00
_cell.angle_beta   90.00
_cell.angle_gamma   90.00
#
_symmetry.space_group_name_H-M   'P 1'
#
loop_
_entity.id
_entity.type
_entity.pdbx_description
1 polymer ?
#
loop_
_entity_poly.entity_id
_entity_poly.type
_entity_poly.pdbx_seq_one_letter_code
_entity_poly.pdbx_strand_id
1 'polypeptide(L)'
;MSKKYHVQRREFLSPLAEWGAYVIATVEDARERHVRVPDPYEFAEYQEINLRISDGSKEISLYLDVNTVEERLNTLEMLRMLTEVIDEFKRAVETEVEVLNAQQPMPKHARAASAVH
;
A
#
# COMPACT_ATOMS: atom_id res chain seq x y z
N MET A 1 -22.96 -14.08 -4.17
CA MET A 1 -22.65 -13.13 -3.09
C MET A 1 -21.77 -12.05 -3.69
N SER A 2 -22.27 -10.82 -3.76
CA SER A 2 -21.49 -9.65 -4.18
C SER A 2 -20.30 -9.48 -3.23
N LYS A 3 -19.09 -9.29 -3.76
CA LYS A 3 -17.91 -9.07 -2.93
C LYS A 3 -18.05 -7.68 -2.31
N LYS A 4 -18.28 -7.62 -1.01
CA LYS A 4 -18.39 -6.37 -0.23
C LYS A 4 -17.16 -5.43 -0.40
N TYR A 5 -16.00 -5.98 -0.77
CA TYR A 5 -14.74 -5.25 -0.87
C TYR A 5 -14.05 -5.45 -2.23
N HIS A 6 -13.58 -4.35 -2.81
CA HIS A 6 -12.62 -4.34 -3.92
C HIS A 6 -11.22 -4.76 -3.45
N VAL A 7 -10.81 -4.29 -2.27
CA VAL A 7 -9.54 -4.64 -1.65
C VAL A 7 -9.79 -4.91 -0.17
N GLN A 8 -9.25 -6.03 0.31
CA GLN A 8 -9.11 -6.31 1.73
C GLN A 8 -7.77 -7.05 1.89
N ARG A 9 -6.72 -6.31 2.26
CA ARG A 9 -5.37 -6.86 2.39
C ARG A 9 -4.75 -6.42 3.70
N ARG A 10 -4.09 -7.35 4.37
CA ARG A 10 -3.32 -7.12 5.60
C ARG A 10 -1.99 -7.81 5.47
N GLU A 11 -0.91 -7.07 5.70
CA GLU A 11 0.46 -7.56 5.65
C GLU A 11 1.19 -7.15 6.92
N PHE A 12 2.03 -8.05 7.44
CA PHE A 12 2.93 -7.74 8.56
C PHE A 12 4.30 -7.45 8.00
N LEU A 13 4.87 -6.31 8.36
CA LEU A 13 6.14 -5.83 7.81
C LEU A 13 7.36 -6.33 8.60
N SER A 14 7.15 -6.74 9.85
CA SER A 14 8.21 -7.27 10.70
C SER A 14 8.18 -8.80 10.69
N PRO A 15 9.35 -9.48 10.57
CA PRO A 15 9.46 -10.91 10.80
C PRO A 15 9.20 -11.28 12.28
N LEU A 16 9.31 -10.31 13.19
CA LEU A 16 8.98 -10.45 14.60
C LEU A 16 7.55 -9.93 14.82
N ALA A 17 6.59 -10.86 14.97
CA ALA A 17 5.16 -10.57 15.11
C ALA A 17 4.82 -9.63 16.28
N GLU A 18 5.70 -9.58 17.30
CA GLU A 18 5.54 -8.75 18.49
C GLU A 18 5.74 -7.26 18.23
N TRP A 19 6.37 -6.90 17.10
CA TRP A 19 6.77 -5.52 16.83
C TRP A 19 5.70 -4.70 16.11
N GLY A 20 4.47 -5.22 15.97
CA GLY A 20 3.30 -4.41 15.59
C GLY A 20 3.42 -3.63 14.28
N ALA A 21 4.37 -3.98 13.40
CA ALA A 21 4.58 -3.32 12.12
C ALA A 21 3.71 -3.99 11.05
N TYR A 22 2.81 -3.23 10.44
CA TYR A 22 1.81 -3.78 9.53
C TYR A 22 1.29 -2.73 8.52
N VAL A 23 0.69 -3.22 7.44
CA VAL A 23 -0.13 -2.43 6.52
C VAL A 23 -1.48 -3.12 6.38
N ILE A 24 -2.57 -2.35 6.55
CA ILE A 24 -3.94 -2.81 6.30
C ILE A 24 -4.57 -1.85 5.30
N ALA A 25 -5.11 -2.40 4.21
CA ALA A 25 -5.84 -1.65 3.19
C ALA A 25 -7.21 -2.29 2.97
N THR A 26 -8.26 -1.48 3.10
CA THR A 26 -9.65 -1.87 2.84
C THR A 26 -10.30 -0.86 1.92
N VAL A 27 -10.93 -1.33 0.84
CA VAL A 27 -11.68 -0.52 -0.12
C VAL A 27 -13.00 -1.24 -0.41
N GLU A 28 -14.12 -0.65 0.00
CA GLU A 28 -15.45 -1.21 -0.27
C GLU A 28 -15.84 -1.15 -1.75
N ASP A 29 -16.55 -2.18 -2.23
CA ASP A 29 -17.09 -2.21 -3.58
C ASP A 29 -18.36 -1.35 -3.66
N ALA A 30 -18.28 -0.25 -4.40
CA ALA A 30 -19.36 0.71 -4.55
C ALA A 30 -20.24 0.47 -5.80
N ARG A 31 -19.96 -0.54 -6.64
CA ARG A 31 -20.61 -0.68 -7.97
C ARG A 31 -22.12 -0.92 -7.90
N GLU A 32 -22.58 -1.63 -6.88
CA GLU A 32 -24.00 -1.98 -6.70
C GLU A 32 -24.77 -0.89 -5.93
N ARG A 33 -24.08 0.06 -5.30
CA ARG A 33 -24.71 1.19 -4.61
C ARG A 33 -24.93 2.30 -5.63
N HIS A 34 -26.18 2.46 -6.06
CA HIS A 34 -26.59 3.66 -6.77
C HIS A 34 -26.24 4.87 -5.90
N VAL A 35 -25.58 5.87 -6.49
CA VAL A 35 -25.35 7.18 -5.87
C VAL A 35 -26.72 7.80 -5.62
N ARG A 36 -27.37 7.41 -4.53
CA ARG A 36 -28.58 8.06 -4.07
C ARG A 36 -28.14 9.40 -3.50
N VAL A 37 -28.72 10.46 -4.03
CA VAL A 37 -28.70 11.77 -3.38
C VAL A 37 -29.25 11.54 -1.97
N PRO A 38 -28.53 11.90 -0.89
CA PRO A 38 -28.96 11.56 0.45
C PRO A 38 -30.34 12.17 0.71
N ASP A 39 -31.30 11.35 1.12
CA ASP A 39 -32.40 11.85 1.92
C ASP A 39 -31.77 12.39 3.21
N PRO A 40 -32.03 13.65 3.63
CA PRO A 40 -31.50 14.20 4.87
C PRO A 40 -31.89 13.41 6.13
N TYR A 41 -32.80 12.44 6.02
CA TYR A 41 -33.24 11.55 7.09
C TYR A 41 -32.76 10.09 6.96
N GLU A 42 -32.12 9.70 5.85
CA GLU A 42 -31.43 8.41 5.74
C GLU A 42 -29.96 8.57 6.14
N PHE A 43 -29.50 7.80 7.12
CA PHE A 43 -28.07 7.63 7.36
C PHE A 43 -27.48 7.00 6.10
N ALA A 44 -26.74 7.81 5.31
CA ALA A 44 -26.04 7.32 4.13
C ALA A 44 -25.24 6.08 4.52
N GLU A 45 -25.39 4.99 3.77
CA GLU A 45 -24.61 3.78 4.00
C GLU A 45 -23.13 4.12 3.83
N TYR A 46 -22.44 4.36 4.95
CA TYR A 46 -21.04 4.76 4.97
C TYR A 46 -20.22 3.81 4.09
N GLN A 47 -19.48 4.39 3.16
CA GLN A 47 -18.51 3.68 2.35
C GLN A 47 -17.14 3.87 3.00
N GLU A 48 -16.43 2.77 3.22
CA GLU A 48 -15.16 2.83 3.93
C GLU A 48 -13.99 2.62 2.96
N ILE A 49 -13.11 3.62 2.89
CA ILE A 49 -11.76 3.47 2.38
C ILE A 49 -10.79 3.74 3.53
N ASN A 50 -10.01 2.72 3.88
CA ASN A 50 -9.14 2.76 5.03
C ASN A 50 -7.74 2.25 4.65
N LEU A 51 -6.72 3.03 5.02
CA LEU A 51 -5.32 2.63 4.96
C LEU A 51 -4.69 2.86 6.33
N ARG A 52 -4.13 1.79 6.92
CA ARG A 52 -3.39 1.85 8.18
C ARG A 52 -2.00 1.31 7.98
N ILE A 53 -1.02 2.07 8.44
CA ILE A 53 0.40 1.73 8.36
C ILE A 53 0.98 1.92 9.75
N SER A 54 1.63 0.89 10.27
CA SER A 54 2.36 0.95 11.54
C SER A 54 3.79 0.47 11.33
N ASP A 55 4.76 1.18 11.90
CA ASP A 55 6.17 0.75 11.97
C ASP A 55 6.51 0.04 13.29
N GLY A 56 5.51 -0.17 14.16
CA GLY A 56 5.67 -0.74 15.49
C GLY A 56 5.81 0.29 16.61
N SER A 57 6.14 1.53 16.28
CA SER A 57 6.24 2.66 17.21
C SER A 57 5.17 3.71 16.99
N LYS A 58 4.80 3.94 15.73
CA LYS A 58 3.83 4.93 15.27
C LYS A 58 2.87 4.29 14.29
N GLU A 59 1.65 4.79 14.30
CA GLU A 59 0.60 4.38 13.38
C GLU A 59 0.07 5.60 12.63
N ILE A 60 -0.07 5.46 11.31
CA ILE A 60 -0.78 6.39 10.45
C ILE A 60 -2.06 5.69 10.00
N SER A 61 -3.19 6.31 10.26
CA SER A 61 -4.51 5.84 9.83
C SER A 61 -5.17 6.91 8.98
N LEU A 62 -5.50 6.56 7.73
CA LEU A 62 -6.29 7.41 6.84
C LEU A 62 -7.75 6.94 6.89
N TYR A 63 -8.61 7.80 7.41
CA TYR A 63 -10.07 7.65 7.32
C TYR A 63 -10.55 8.65 6.27
N LEU A 64 -11.03 8.12 5.15
CA LEU A 64 -11.36 8.94 3.99
C LEU A 64 -12.87 8.96 3.82
N ASP A 65 -13.42 10.17 3.84
CA ASP A 65 -14.85 10.38 3.64
C ASP A 65 -15.19 10.31 2.14
N VAL A 66 -16.35 9.71 1.86
CA VAL A 66 -16.90 9.45 0.54
C VAL A 66 -18.43 9.60 0.53
N ASN A 67 -18.98 10.32 1.51
CA ASN A 67 -20.42 10.52 1.71
C ASN A 67 -21.08 11.30 0.57
N THR A 68 -20.35 12.24 -0.06
CA THR A 68 -20.80 12.98 -1.26
C THR A 68 -20.01 12.60 -2.51
N VAL A 69 -20.54 12.95 -3.69
CA VAL A 69 -19.86 12.72 -4.99
C VAL A 69 -18.53 13.49 -5.05
N GLU A 70 -18.50 14.71 -4.53
CA GLU A 70 -17.31 15.57 -4.52
C GLU A 70 -16.23 15.01 -3.58
N GLU A 71 -16.60 14.66 -2.34
CA GLU A 71 -15.67 14.02 -1.39
C GLU A 71 -15.14 12.71 -1.94
N ARG A 72 -16.00 11.89 -2.54
CA ARG A 72 -15.61 10.65 -3.21
C ARG A 72 -14.61 10.89 -4.32
N LEU A 73 -14.85 11.86 -5.20
CA LEU A 73 -13.92 12.19 -6.28
C LEU A 73 -12.57 12.65 -5.73
N ASN A 74 -12.59 13.59 -4.78
CA ASN A 74 -11.38 14.10 -4.14
C ASN A 74 -10.59 13.00 -3.42
N THR A 75 -11.26 12.15 -2.64
CA THR A 75 -10.66 11.01 -1.96
C THR A 75 -10.00 10.03 -2.94
N LEU A 76 -10.66 9.74 -4.06
CA LEU A 76 -10.09 8.85 -5.08
C LEU A 76 -8.85 9.45 -5.76
N GLU A 77 -8.86 10.75 -6.06
CA GLU A 77 -7.68 11.44 -6.61
C GLU A 77 -6.51 11.48 -5.60
N MET A 78 -6.79 11.75 -4.32
CA MET A 78 -5.78 11.69 -3.25
C MET A 78 -5.15 10.30 -3.14
N LEU A 79 -5.97 9.24 -3.15
CA LEU A 79 -5.49 7.87 -3.10
C LEU A 79 -4.68 7.48 -4.34
N ARG A 80 -5.12 7.94 -5.51
CA ARG A 80 -4.37 7.73 -6.75
C ARG A 80 -2.98 8.34 -6.67
N MET A 81 -2.86 9.61 -6.27
CA MET A 81 -1.55 10.25 -6.10
C MET A 81 -0.69 9.53 -5.04
N LEU A 82 -1.29 9.11 -3.92
CA LEU A 82 -0.59 8.33 -2.91
C LEU A 82 -0.02 7.02 -3.49
N THR A 83 -0.81 6.30 -4.30
CA THR A 83 -0.33 5.07 -4.94
C THR A 83 0.78 5.32 -5.95
N GLU A 84 0.70 6.42 -6.72
CA GLU A 84 1.76 6.80 -7.67
C GLU A 84 3.08 7.07 -6.93
N VAL A 85 3.05 7.80 -5.81
CA VAL A 85 4.23 8.04 -4.97
C VAL A 85 4.79 6.75 -4.36
N ILE A 86 3.92 5.84 -3.88
CA ILE A 86 4.36 4.54 -3.34
C ILE A 86 5.02 3.68 -4.42
N ASP A 87 4.51 3.70 -5.65
CA ASP A 87 5.10 2.97 -6.77
C ASP A 87 6.48 3.53 -7.16
N GLU A 88 6.65 4.86 -7.15
CA GLU A 88 7.97 5.48 -7.34
C GLU A 88 8.94 5.08 -6.24
N PHE A 89 8.51 5.13 -4.98
CA PHE A 89 9.30 4.69 -3.84
C PHE A 89 9.71 3.22 -3.97
N LYS A 90 8.78 2.34 -4.35
CA LYS A 90 9.06 0.92 -4.61
C LYS A 90 10.15 0.75 -5.67
N ARG A 91 10.03 1.42 -6.82
CA ARG A 91 11.02 1.35 -7.90
C ARG A 91 12.42 1.78 -7.43
N ALA A 92 12.50 2.83 -6.62
CA ALA A 92 13.76 3.28 -6.05
C ALA A 92 14.39 2.23 -5.12
N VAL A 93 13.60 1.61 -4.24
CA VAL A 93 14.06 0.52 -3.36
C VAL A 93 14.54 -0.70 -4.17
N GLU A 94 13.80 -1.10 -5.20
CA GLU A 94 14.19 -2.22 -6.08
C GLU A 94 15.53 -1.93 -6.78
N THR A 95 15.73 -0.70 -7.25
CA THR A 95 17.00 -0.25 -7.85
C THR A 95 18.16 -0.36 -6.86
N GLU A 96 17.98 0.08 -5.61
CA GLU A 96 19.01 -0.04 -4.58
C GLU A 96 19.34 -1.50 -4.25
N VAL A 97 18.33 -2.38 -4.21
CA VAL A 97 18.54 -3.82 -4.00
C VAL A 97 19.34 -4.43 -5.15
N GLU A 98 19.07 -4.05 -6.40
CA GLU A 98 19.84 -4.49 -7.56
C GLU A 98 21.31 -4.05 -7.47
N VAL A 99 21.58 -2.81 -7.08
CA VAL A 99 22.94 -2.29 -6.86
C VAL A 99 23.68 -3.12 -5.80
N LEU A 100 23.03 -3.43 -4.68
CA LEU A 100 23.63 -4.24 -3.61
C LEU A 100 23.92 -5.67 -4.07
N ASN A 101 23.01 -6.28 -4.83
CA ASN A 101 23.19 -7.63 -5.36
C ASN A 101 24.33 -7.70 -6.40
N ALA A 102 24.47 -6.66 -7.23
CA ALA A 102 25.55 -6.56 -8.20
C ALA A 102 26.94 -6.36 -7.56
N GLN A 103 27.00 -5.85 -6.32
CA GLN A 103 28.24 -5.65 -5.56
C GLN A 103 28.73 -6.91 -4.80
N GLN A 104 28.00 -8.02 -4.84
CA GLN A 104 28.50 -9.27 -4.24
C GLN A 104 29.81 -9.69 -4.93
N PRO A 105 30.91 -9.91 -4.17
CA PRO A 105 32.23 -10.08 -4.75
C PRO A 105 32.31 -11.38 -5.55
N MET A 106 32.75 -11.28 -6.81
CA MET A 106 33.23 -12.45 -7.55
C MET A 106 34.24 -13.22 -6.68
N PRO A 107 34.15 -14.55 -6.59
CA PRO A 107 35.04 -15.33 -5.76
C PRO A 107 36.50 -15.03 -6.14
N LYS A 108 37.30 -14.62 -5.15
CA LYS A 108 38.73 -14.24 -5.29
C LYS A 108 39.63 -15.34 -5.87
N HIS A 109 39.10 -16.54 -6.12
CA HIS A 109 39.85 -17.68 -6.65
C HIS A 109 40.13 -17.63 -8.15
N ALA A 110 39.52 -16.73 -8.93
CA ALA A 110 39.81 -16.61 -10.36
C ALA A 110 41.09 -15.82 -10.69
N ARG A 111 41.65 -15.02 -9.75
CA ARG A 111 42.86 -14.22 -10.00
C ARG A 111 44.18 -14.93 -9.69
N ALA A 112 44.16 -16.06 -8.99
CA ALA A 112 45.38 -16.79 -8.63
C ALA A 112 45.93 -17.68 -9.78
N ALA A 113 45.12 -17.98 -10.80
CA ALA A 113 45.51 -18.87 -11.90
C ALA A 113 46.16 -18.15 -13.10
N SER A 114 46.18 -16.82 -13.15
CA SER A 114 46.75 -16.06 -14.27
C SER A 114 48.12 -15.42 -13.98
N ALA A 115 48.70 -15.68 -12.81
CA ALA A 115 50.04 -15.19 -12.43
C ALA A 115 51.14 -16.27 -12.57
N VAL A 116 50.81 -17.43 -13.14
CA VAL A 116 51.77 -18.49 -13.45
C VAL A 116 51.58 -18.86 -14.92
N HIS A 117 52.12 -18.06 -15.84
CA HIS A 117 52.56 -18.47 -17.17
C HIS A 117 53.41 -17.38 -17.82
#